data_AF-A0A4U6D4H1-F1
#
_entry.id   AF-A0A4U6D4H1-F1
#
_cell.length_a   1.000
_cell.length_b   1.000
_cell.length_c   1.000
_cell.angle_alpha   90.00
_cell.angle_beta   90.00
_cell.angle_gamma   90.00
#
_symmetry.space_group_name_H-M   'P 1'
#
loop_
_entity.id
_entity.type
_entity.pdbx_description
1 polymer ?
#
loop_
_entity_poly.entity_id
_entity_poly.type
_entity_poly.pdbx_seq_one_letter_code
_entity_poly.pdbx_strand_id
1 'polypeptide(L)'
;MKPFILLIFYFIFSAFHVREVDKTEFYKAFSSATEDGIDDMINRLDQEKSSSLVAAYQGALYMKKAGFVKGVNGKVKTFKKGAHLLEDVIQKDPSNTEYRFLRLAIQEHAPGILGYNKNKYEDKSVVVNGFSKLNSNLKSVISNYAKDSKVLKASDLGN
;
A
#
# COMPACT_ATOMS: atom_id res chain seq x y z
N MET A 1 -52.56 -6.98 -41.25
CA MET A 1 -51.41 -7.78 -40.75
C MET A 1 -50.38 -6.80 -40.22
N LYS A 2 -49.94 -6.97 -38.97
CA LYS A 2 -49.25 -5.95 -38.15
C LYS A 2 -47.79 -5.74 -38.61
N PRO A 3 -47.24 -4.50 -38.61
CA PRO A 3 -45.84 -4.28 -38.92
C PRO A 3 -44.97 -4.82 -37.77
N PHE A 4 -44.04 -5.70 -38.12
CA PHE A 4 -43.06 -6.29 -37.23
C PHE A 4 -42.02 -5.21 -36.87
N ILE A 5 -42.14 -4.62 -35.68
CA ILE A 5 -41.16 -3.67 -35.14
C ILE A 5 -39.92 -4.48 -34.74
N LEU A 6 -38.85 -4.35 -35.52
CA LEU A 6 -37.50 -4.83 -35.19
C LEU A 6 -36.94 -3.92 -34.09
N LEU A 7 -37.04 -4.38 -32.84
CA LEU A 7 -36.49 -3.72 -31.67
C LEU A 7 -34.99 -4.06 -31.58
N ILE A 8 -34.13 -3.21 -32.14
CA ILE A 8 -32.68 -3.30 -32.00
C ILE A 8 -32.33 -2.87 -30.56
N PHE A 9 -32.03 -3.85 -29.71
CA PHE A 9 -31.45 -3.62 -28.39
C PHE A 9 -29.98 -3.18 -28.57
N TYR A 10 -29.74 -1.88 -28.54
CA TYR A 10 -28.38 -1.33 -28.53
C TYR A 10 -27.83 -1.48 -27.09
N PHE A 11 -27.17 -2.60 -26.81
CA PHE A 11 -26.46 -2.79 -25.55
C PHE A 11 -25.20 -1.91 -25.59
N ILE A 12 -25.30 -0.68 -25.08
CA ILE A 12 -24.13 0.17 -24.83
C ILE A 12 -23.34 -0.47 -23.71
N PHE A 13 -22.40 -1.35 -24.04
CA PHE A 13 -21.37 -1.79 -23.11
C PHE A 13 -20.43 -0.60 -22.89
N SER A 14 -20.77 0.25 -21.93
CA SER A 14 -19.82 1.22 -21.40
C SER A 14 -18.65 0.45 -20.82
N ALA A 15 -17.51 0.48 -21.51
CA ALA A 15 -16.26 -0.02 -20.99
C ALA A 15 -15.83 0.85 -19.80
N PHE A 16 -16.32 0.52 -18.62
CA PHE A 16 -15.77 1.00 -17.35
C PHE A 16 -14.31 0.55 -17.27
N HIS A 17 -13.40 1.39 -17.74
CA HIS A 17 -11.99 1.24 -17.43
C HIS A 17 -11.83 1.56 -15.95
N VAL A 18 -11.78 0.54 -15.11
CA VAL A 18 -11.29 0.69 -13.74
C VAL A 18 -9.85 1.17 -13.87
N ARG A 19 -9.59 2.44 -13.52
CA ARG A 19 -8.22 2.92 -13.39
C ARG A 19 -7.61 2.18 -12.20
N GLU A 20 -6.59 1.39 -12.46
CA GLU A 20 -5.79 0.79 -11.41
C GLU A 20 -4.93 1.88 -10.78
N VAL A 21 -4.77 1.84 -9.45
CA VAL A 21 -3.90 2.77 -8.73
C VAL A 21 -2.48 2.68 -9.30
N ASP A 22 -1.88 3.83 -9.62
CA ASP A 22 -0.49 3.87 -10.07
C ASP A 22 0.47 3.57 -8.90
N LYS A 23 0.95 2.32 -8.88
CA LYS A 23 1.91 1.85 -7.87
C LYS A 23 3.25 2.59 -7.92
N THR A 24 3.67 3.05 -9.09
CA THR A 24 4.94 3.78 -9.25
C THR A 24 4.87 5.14 -8.57
N GLU A 25 3.77 5.87 -8.79
CA GLU A 25 3.53 7.14 -8.08
C GLU A 25 3.42 6.92 -6.58
N PHE A 26 2.71 5.88 -6.15
CA PHE A 26 2.62 5.52 -4.74
C PHE A 26 4.00 5.28 -4.11
N TYR A 27 4.83 4.42 -4.70
CA TYR A 27 6.15 4.11 -4.11
C TYR A 27 7.10 5.29 -4.16
N LYS A 28 6.99 6.16 -5.17
CA LYS A 28 7.71 7.44 -5.19
C LYS A 28 7.33 8.30 -3.96
N ALA A 29 6.04 8.48 -3.69
CA ALA A 29 5.56 9.21 -2.51
C ALA A 29 5.93 8.51 -1.20
N PHE A 30 5.79 7.19 -1.13
CA PHE A 30 6.12 6.38 0.05
C PHE A 30 7.63 6.35 0.34
N SER A 31 8.49 6.52 -0.66
CA SER A 31 9.94 6.72 -0.46
C SER A 31 10.33 8.18 -0.19
N SER A 32 9.45 9.15 -0.47
CA SER A 32 9.73 10.59 -0.37
C SER A 32 10.09 11.00 1.07
N ALA A 33 10.86 12.08 1.19
CA ALA A 33 11.16 12.74 2.46
C ALA A 33 10.32 14.01 2.69
N THR A 34 9.34 14.30 1.84
CA THR A 34 8.50 15.51 1.90
C THR A 34 7.07 15.20 2.32
N GLU A 35 6.46 16.09 3.10
CA GLU A 35 5.04 16.02 3.48
C GLU A 35 4.13 16.23 2.25
N ASP A 36 4.44 17.21 1.39
CA ASP A 36 3.64 17.55 0.21
C ASP A 36 3.41 16.34 -0.72
N GLY A 37 4.46 15.57 -1.00
CA GLY A 37 4.35 14.39 -1.87
C GLY A 37 3.52 13.27 -1.25
N ILE A 38 3.51 13.16 0.08
CA ILE A 38 2.66 12.22 0.81
C ILE A 38 1.21 12.69 0.76
N ASP A 39 0.97 13.98 1.00
CA ASP A 39 -0.35 14.58 1.02
C ASP A 39 -1.03 14.55 -0.35
N ASP A 40 -0.29 14.87 -1.41
CA ASP A 40 -0.77 14.76 -2.78
C ASP A 40 -1.21 13.33 -3.12
N MET A 41 -0.41 12.33 -2.72
CA MET A 41 -0.75 10.94 -2.98
C MET A 41 -1.95 10.47 -2.14
N ILE A 42 -2.05 10.88 -0.87
CA ILE A 42 -3.24 10.61 -0.05
C ILE A 42 -4.49 11.23 -0.70
N ASN A 43 -4.42 12.48 -1.14
CA ASN A 43 -5.53 13.17 -1.79
C ASN A 43 -5.98 12.45 -3.07
N ARG A 44 -5.03 11.94 -3.87
CA ARG A 44 -5.33 11.11 -5.06
C ARG A 44 -6.03 9.81 -4.67
N LEU A 45 -5.50 9.08 -3.69
CA LEU A 45 -6.09 7.82 -3.20
C LEU A 45 -7.49 8.02 -2.61
N ASP A 46 -7.76 9.17 -2.01
CA ASP A 46 -9.10 9.51 -1.48
C ASP A 46 -10.15 9.70 -2.61
N GLN A 47 -9.72 9.94 -3.85
CA GLN A 47 -10.60 9.98 -5.02
C GLN A 47 -10.76 8.63 -5.72
N GLU A 48 -9.92 7.64 -5.37
CA GLU A 48 -9.97 6.32 -5.98
C GLU A 48 -11.14 5.49 -5.42
N LYS A 49 -11.60 4.52 -6.22
CA LYS A 49 -12.60 3.57 -5.75
C LYS A 49 -12.04 2.78 -4.57
N SER A 50 -12.81 2.70 -3.48
CA SER A 50 -12.40 1.95 -2.29
C SER A 50 -12.08 0.49 -2.63
N SER A 51 -10.88 0.06 -2.21
CA SER A 51 -10.37 -1.29 -2.38
C SER A 51 -9.36 -1.60 -1.26
N SER A 52 -9.03 -2.89 -1.06
CA SER A 52 -8.00 -3.28 -0.10
C SER A 52 -6.63 -2.67 -0.43
N LEU A 53 -6.31 -2.51 -1.72
CA LEU A 53 -5.05 -1.88 -2.15
C LEU A 53 -5.01 -0.39 -1.79
N VAL A 54 -6.09 0.34 -2.08
CA VAL A 54 -6.21 1.76 -1.73
C VAL A 54 -6.10 1.94 -0.20
N ALA A 55 -6.78 1.11 0.58
CA ALA A 55 -6.71 1.16 2.04
C ALA A 55 -5.30 0.82 2.57
N ALA A 56 -4.60 -0.16 1.99
CA ALA A 56 -3.22 -0.48 2.34
C ALA A 56 -2.29 0.72 2.10
N TYR A 57 -2.42 1.37 0.94
CA TYR A 57 -1.61 2.51 0.53
C TYR A 57 -1.90 3.74 1.37
N GLN A 58 -3.17 4.07 1.60
CA GLN A 58 -3.57 5.12 2.54
C GLN A 58 -3.02 4.84 3.93
N GLY A 59 -3.15 3.60 4.42
CA GLY A 59 -2.64 3.18 5.73
C GLY A 59 -1.15 3.46 5.89
N ALA A 60 -0.37 3.04 4.90
CA ALA A 60 1.07 3.26 4.85
C ALA A 60 1.45 4.75 4.81
N LEU A 61 0.78 5.55 3.98
CA LEU A 61 1.05 6.98 3.85
C LEU A 61 0.61 7.77 5.08
N TYR A 62 -0.50 7.44 5.73
CA TYR A 62 -0.89 8.08 7.00
C TYR A 62 0.13 7.80 8.10
N MET A 63 0.63 6.58 8.23
CA MET A 63 1.70 6.27 9.18
C MET A 63 2.99 7.03 8.89
N LYS A 64 3.36 7.18 7.61
CA LYS A 64 4.50 8.01 7.19
C LYS A 64 4.26 9.50 7.47
N LYS A 65 3.07 10.03 7.17
CA LYS A 65 2.65 11.42 7.43
C LYS A 65 2.75 11.78 8.91
N ALA A 66 2.51 10.84 9.81
CA ALA A 66 2.65 11.06 11.25
C ALA A 66 4.04 11.57 11.66
N GLY A 67 5.09 11.34 10.86
CA GLY A 67 6.42 11.94 11.07
C GLY A 67 6.43 13.47 10.98
N PHE A 68 5.58 14.04 10.12
CA PHE A 68 5.51 15.47 9.79
C PHE A 68 4.48 16.24 10.64
N VAL A 69 3.45 15.55 11.13
CA VAL A 69 2.37 16.17 11.92
C VAL A 69 2.90 16.82 13.21
N LYS A 70 2.47 18.06 13.51
CA LYS A 70 2.85 18.74 14.76
C LYS A 70 2.11 18.18 15.98
N GLY A 71 2.82 18.11 17.12
CA GLY A 71 2.27 17.69 18.41
C GLY A 71 2.07 16.18 18.57
N VAL A 72 2.42 15.65 19.75
CA VAL A 72 2.42 14.20 20.04
C VAL A 72 1.05 13.57 19.79
N ASN A 73 -0.03 14.19 20.26
CA ASN A 73 -1.38 13.67 20.09
C ASN A 73 -1.77 13.57 18.60
N GLY A 74 -1.40 14.58 17.80
CA GLY A 74 -1.62 14.58 16.36
C GLY A 74 -0.86 13.45 15.67
N LYS A 75 0.43 13.30 15.97
CA LYS A 75 1.27 12.20 15.44
C LYS A 75 0.68 10.83 15.76
N VAL A 76 0.32 10.59 17.03
CA VAL A 76 -0.23 9.30 17.47
C VAL A 76 -1.58 9.02 16.80
N LYS A 77 -2.47 10.02 16.71
CA LYS A 77 -3.77 9.86 16.05
C LYS A 77 -3.61 9.52 14.57
N THR A 78 -2.76 10.24 13.85
CA THR A 78 -2.50 10.01 12.42
C THR A 78 -1.87 8.64 12.19
N PHE A 79 -0.90 8.25 13.02
CA PHE A 79 -0.28 6.91 12.95
C PHE A 79 -1.31 5.81 13.18
N LYS A 80 -2.13 5.90 14.23
CA LYS A 80 -3.16 4.89 14.54
C LYS A 80 -4.22 4.78 13.45
N LYS A 81 -4.61 5.89 12.82
CA LYS A 81 -5.50 5.86 11.64
C LYS A 81 -4.90 5.01 10.53
N GLY A 82 -3.62 5.25 10.21
CA GLY A 82 -2.94 4.49 9.17
C GLY A 82 -2.74 3.01 9.53
N ALA A 83 -2.34 2.74 10.77
CA ALA A 83 -2.17 1.37 11.28
C ALA A 83 -3.47 0.58 11.18
N HIS A 84 -4.61 1.13 11.60
CA HIS A 84 -5.90 0.47 11.48
C HIS A 84 -6.22 0.05 10.03
N LEU A 85 -6.04 0.96 9.06
CA LEU A 85 -6.30 0.66 7.65
C LEU A 85 -5.42 -0.48 7.13
N LEU A 86 -4.12 -0.46 7.45
CA LEU A 86 -3.18 -1.48 6.97
C LEU A 86 -3.38 -2.83 7.68
N GLU A 87 -3.62 -2.83 8.99
CA GLU A 87 -3.89 -4.06 9.74
C GLU A 87 -5.20 -4.73 9.28
N ASP A 88 -6.26 -3.95 9.00
CA ASP A 88 -7.54 -4.49 8.54
C ASP A 88 -7.40 -5.27 7.21
N VAL A 89 -6.61 -4.75 6.28
CA VAL A 89 -6.41 -5.42 4.98
C VAL A 89 -5.45 -6.61 5.09
N ILE A 90 -4.44 -6.54 5.98
CA ILE A 90 -3.58 -7.69 6.29
C ILE A 90 -4.38 -8.80 6.98
N GLN A 91 -5.31 -8.46 7.87
CA GLN A 91 -6.15 -9.47 8.51
C GLN A 91 -7.03 -10.21 7.50
N LYS A 92 -7.49 -9.51 6.45
CA LYS A 92 -8.32 -10.09 5.38
C LYS A 92 -7.50 -10.91 4.38
N ASP A 93 -6.28 -10.49 4.08
CA ASP A 93 -5.35 -11.20 3.19
C ASP A 93 -3.95 -11.28 3.82
N PRO A 94 -3.75 -12.19 4.81
CA PRO A 94 -2.51 -12.25 5.58
C PRO A 94 -1.31 -12.70 4.75
N SER A 95 -1.55 -13.36 3.62
CA SER A 95 -0.51 -13.81 2.68
C SER A 95 -0.07 -12.74 1.68
N ASN A 96 -0.72 -11.58 1.64
CA ASN A 96 -0.43 -10.55 0.65
C ASN A 96 0.97 -9.96 0.82
N THR A 97 1.89 -10.36 -0.04
CA THR A 97 3.31 -9.98 0.04
C THR A 97 3.52 -8.46 0.04
N GLU A 98 2.72 -7.72 -0.75
CA GLU A 98 2.83 -6.26 -0.83
C GLU A 98 2.40 -5.59 0.48
N TYR A 99 1.28 -6.01 1.07
CA TYR A 99 0.81 -5.42 2.33
C TYR A 99 1.76 -5.70 3.48
N ARG A 100 2.31 -6.91 3.52
CA ARG A 100 3.32 -7.31 4.52
C ARG A 100 4.62 -6.53 4.34
N PHE A 101 5.03 -6.24 3.10
CA PHE A 101 6.16 -5.36 2.82
C PHE A 101 5.92 -3.93 3.33
N LEU A 102 4.76 -3.34 3.08
CA LEU A 102 4.42 -2.01 3.59
C LEU A 102 4.50 -1.95 5.12
N ARG A 103 3.94 -2.95 5.81
CA ARG A 103 4.00 -3.03 7.27
C ARG A 103 5.44 -3.19 7.76
N LEU A 104 6.25 -4.06 7.15
CA LEU A 104 7.67 -4.20 7.48
C LEU A 104 8.41 -2.88 7.36
N ALA A 105 8.24 -2.18 6.23
CA ALA A 105 8.92 -0.93 5.94
C ALA A 105 8.62 0.13 7.01
N ILE A 106 7.38 0.22 7.48
CA ILE A 106 6.97 1.15 8.54
C ILE A 106 7.50 0.72 9.90
N GLN A 107 7.38 -0.56 10.25
CA GLN A 107 7.83 -1.08 11.54
C GLN A 107 9.33 -0.89 11.78
N GLU A 108 10.17 -0.90 10.74
CA GLU A 108 11.61 -0.62 10.86
C GLU A 108 11.93 0.83 11.24
N HIS A 109 11.05 1.77 10.90
CA HIS A 109 11.25 3.20 11.10
C HIS A 109 10.37 3.79 12.21
N ALA A 110 9.35 3.06 12.66
CA ALA A 110 8.44 3.51 13.71
C ALA A 110 9.15 3.64 15.07
N PRO A 111 8.91 4.73 15.83
CA PRO A 111 9.41 4.87 17.20
C PRO A 111 8.98 3.71 18.10
N GLY A 112 9.91 3.16 18.88
CA GLY A 112 9.66 2.01 19.74
C GLY A 112 8.49 2.18 20.72
N ILE A 113 8.25 3.42 21.19
CA ILE A 113 7.14 3.75 22.10
C ILE A 113 5.74 3.50 21.51
N LEU A 114 5.62 3.42 20.17
CA LEU A 114 4.35 3.08 19.52
C LEU A 114 4.05 1.58 19.59
N GLY A 115 5.04 0.73 19.89
CA GLY A 115 4.87 -0.72 19.93
C GLY A 115 4.53 -1.37 18.57
N TYR A 116 4.62 -0.61 17.48
CA TYR A 116 4.34 -1.06 16.11
C TYR A 116 5.61 -1.61 15.46
N ASN A 117 6.18 -2.66 16.05
CA ASN A 117 7.41 -3.30 15.58
C ASN A 117 7.50 -4.80 15.91
N LYS A 118 6.37 -5.40 16.31
CA LYS A 118 6.31 -6.77 16.83
C LYS A 118 6.31 -7.84 15.74
N ASN A 119 5.90 -7.48 14.52
CA ASN A 119 5.69 -8.42 13.42
C ASN A 119 6.80 -8.39 12.35
N LYS A 120 7.91 -7.67 12.58
CA LYS A 120 8.98 -7.49 11.58
C LYS A 120 9.48 -8.80 10.97
N TYR A 121 9.75 -9.82 11.80
CA TYR A 121 10.27 -11.10 11.30
C TYR A 121 9.20 -11.95 10.61
N GLU A 122 7.96 -11.86 11.09
CA GLU A 122 6.80 -12.50 10.45
C GLU A 122 6.58 -11.91 9.05
N ASP A 123 6.61 -10.58 8.94
CA ASP A 123 6.47 -9.87 7.68
C ASP A 123 7.62 -10.15 6.72
N LYS A 124 8.87 -10.14 7.24
CA LYS A 124 10.04 -10.58 6.46
C LYS A 124 9.81 -11.95 5.85
N SER A 125 9.35 -12.93 6.63
CA SER A 125 9.12 -14.30 6.14
C SER A 125 8.11 -14.34 5.00
N VAL A 126 6.98 -13.63 5.14
CA VAL A 126 5.97 -13.57 4.07
C VAL A 126 6.50 -12.84 2.82
N VAL A 127 7.27 -11.76 3.01
CA VAL A 127 7.89 -11.03 1.91
C VAL A 127 8.84 -11.93 1.12
N VAL A 128 9.75 -12.63 1.80
CA VAL A 128 10.72 -13.55 1.18
C VAL A 128 10.01 -14.67 0.43
N ASN A 129 9.05 -15.35 1.07
CA ASN A 129 8.33 -16.48 0.48
C ASN A 129 7.48 -16.08 -0.75
N GLY A 130 6.98 -14.85 -0.78
CA GLY A 130 6.17 -14.33 -1.87
C GLY A 130 6.95 -13.59 -2.97
N PHE A 131 8.21 -13.22 -2.70
CA PHE A 131 8.98 -12.31 -3.55
C PHE A 131 9.08 -12.76 -5.01
N SER A 132 9.34 -14.06 -5.25
CA SER A 132 9.49 -14.62 -6.59
C SER A 132 8.24 -14.47 -7.47
N LYS A 133 7.05 -14.37 -6.87
CA LYS A 133 5.75 -14.25 -7.54
C LYS A 133 5.36 -12.80 -7.87
N LEU A 134 6.10 -11.83 -7.34
CA LEU A 134 5.82 -10.42 -7.58
C LEU A 134 6.20 -10.00 -9.01
N ASN A 135 5.53 -8.95 -9.50
CA ASN A 135 5.92 -8.29 -10.74
C ASN A 135 7.28 -7.58 -10.60
N SER A 136 7.90 -7.25 -11.74
CA SER A 136 9.25 -6.66 -11.80
C SER A 136 9.36 -5.32 -11.06
N ASN A 137 8.32 -4.48 -11.11
CA ASN A 137 8.31 -3.18 -10.43
C ASN A 137 8.43 -3.38 -8.91
N LEU A 138 7.58 -4.22 -8.34
CA LEU A 138 7.56 -4.43 -6.89
C LEU A 138 8.80 -5.19 -6.40
N LYS A 139 9.33 -6.12 -7.22
CA LYS A 139 10.65 -6.73 -6.96
C LYS A 139 11.74 -5.67 -6.85
N SER A 140 11.78 -4.72 -7.79
CA SER A 140 12.76 -3.62 -7.77
C SER A 140 12.63 -2.74 -6.52
N VAL A 141 11.40 -2.38 -6.14
CA VAL A 141 11.13 -1.60 -4.91
C VAL A 141 11.68 -2.33 -3.67
N ILE A 142 11.32 -3.60 -3.51
CA ILE A 142 11.72 -4.40 -2.34
C ILE A 142 13.23 -4.66 -2.33
N SER A 143 13.84 -4.97 -3.48
CA SER A 143 15.29 -5.15 -3.59
C SER A 143 16.06 -3.86 -3.26
N ASN A 144 15.55 -2.70 -3.67
CA ASN A 144 16.15 -1.42 -3.30
C ASN A 144 16.03 -1.16 -1.80
N TYR A 145 14.86 -1.41 -1.20
CA TYR A 145 14.68 -1.32 0.25
C TYR A 145 15.63 -2.24 1.03
N ALA A 146 15.84 -3.47 0.55
CA ALA A 146 16.67 -4.47 1.20
C ALA A 146 18.18 -4.14 1.25
N LYS A 147 18.63 -3.11 0.53
CA LYS A 147 20.03 -2.63 0.57
C LYS A 147 20.38 -2.02 1.93
N ASP A 148 19.45 -1.24 2.50
CA ASP A 148 19.68 -0.48 3.72
C ASP A 148 18.80 -0.95 4.90
N SER A 149 17.84 -1.83 4.66
CA SER A 149 16.99 -2.42 5.69
C SER A 149 17.79 -3.19 6.75
N LYS A 150 17.36 -3.10 8.01
CA LYS A 150 17.98 -3.83 9.12
C LYS A 150 17.48 -5.27 9.22
N VAL A 151 16.28 -5.56 8.72
CA VAL A 151 15.61 -6.87 8.87
C VAL A 151 15.63 -7.67 7.57
N LEU A 152 15.27 -7.07 6.44
CA LEU A 152 15.26 -7.69 5.12
C LEU A 152 16.55 -7.39 4.38
N LYS A 153 17.32 -8.41 4.04
CA LYS A 153 18.61 -8.30 3.34
C LYS A 153 18.47 -8.79 1.92
N ALA A 154 19.31 -8.26 1.02
CA ALA A 154 19.34 -8.71 -0.38
C ALA A 154 19.57 -10.23 -0.50
N SER A 155 20.37 -10.82 0.38
CA SER A 155 20.61 -12.27 0.43
C SER A 155 19.36 -13.09 0.75
N ASP A 156 18.33 -12.49 1.35
CA ASP A 156 17.07 -13.18 1.64
C ASP A 156 16.19 -13.33 0.39
N LEU A 157 16.39 -12.50 -0.65
CA LEU A 157 15.46 -12.38 -1.77
C LEU A 157 15.69 -13.38 -2.91
N GLY A 158 16.68 -14.27 -2.77
CA GLY A 158 17.11 -15.18 -3.84
C GLY A 158 17.76 -14.41 -4.99
N ASN A 159 19.04 -14.67 -5.25
CA ASN A 159 19.69 -14.18 -6.46
C ASN A 159 19.14 -14.89 -7.68
#